data_AF-A0A8T6YGH8-F1
#
_entry.id   AF-A0A8T6YGH8-F1
#
_cell.length_a   1.000
_cell.length_b   1.000
_cell.length_c   1.000
_cell.angle_alpha   90.00
_cell.angle_beta   90.00
_cell.angle_gamma   90.00
#
_symmetry.space_group_name_H-M   'P 1'
#
loop_
_entity.id
_entity.type
_entity.pdbx_description
1 polymer ?
#
loop_
_entity_poly.entity_id
_entity_poly.type
_entity_poly.pdbx_seq_one_letter_code
_entity_poly.pdbx_strand_id
1 'polypeptide(L)'
;MVSIIDKFLLELKINGTAEKTLTDYSRFLKNINKFKSLEKWDKTDVNRYIMEMHNERSTGTVEICKVRLKRFFTWAGKSELISHLNT
;
A
#
# COMPACT_ATOMS: atom_id res chain seq x y z
N MET A 1 1.96 -7.93 -19.65
CA MET A 1 2.67 -6.82 -18.96
C MET A 1 2.57 -7.10 -17.46
N VAL A 2 3.69 -7.25 -16.75
CA VAL A 2 3.67 -7.59 -15.30
C VAL A 2 3.24 -6.34 -14.51
N SER A 3 2.22 -6.46 -13.66
CA SER A 3 1.72 -5.36 -12.85
C SER A 3 2.82 -4.84 -11.91
N ILE A 4 2.82 -3.54 -11.63
CA ILE A 4 3.69 -2.93 -10.60
C ILE A 4 3.54 -3.62 -9.24
N ILE A 5 2.33 -4.10 -8.94
CA ILE A 5 2.02 -4.87 -7.73
C ILE A 5 2.75 -6.22 -7.74
N ASP A 6 2.74 -6.94 -8.87
CA ASP A 6 3.38 -8.25 -8.97
C ASP A 6 4.91 -8.14 -8.85
N LYS A 7 5.51 -7.07 -9.42
CA LYS A 7 6.93 -6.77 -9.26
C LYS A 7 7.30 -6.51 -7.79
N PHE A 8 6.51 -5.70 -7.10
CA PHE A 8 6.70 -5.41 -5.68
C PHE A 8 6.60 -6.68 -4.82
N LEU A 9 5.57 -7.51 -5.06
CA LEU A 9 5.38 -8.75 -4.30
C LEU A 9 6.50 -9.77 -4.55
N LEU A 10 7.04 -9.83 -5.78
CA LEU A 10 8.18 -10.68 -6.09
C LEU A 10 9.42 -10.24 -5.30
N GLU A 11 9.69 -8.94 -5.22
CA GLU A 11 10.82 -8.43 -4.44
C GLU A 11 10.65 -8.72 -2.95
N LEU A 12 9.45 -8.52 -2.39
CA LEU A 12 9.17 -8.90 -1.01
C LEU A 12 9.40 -10.40 -0.75
N LYS A 13 9.03 -11.26 -1.71
CA LYS A 13 9.27 -12.71 -1.64
C LYS A 13 10.75 -13.04 -1.64
N ILE A 14 11.53 -12.40 -2.51
CA ILE A 14 12.99 -12.56 -2.57
C ILE A 14 13.64 -12.12 -1.25
N ASN A 15 13.10 -11.07 -0.62
CA ASN A 15 13.55 -10.56 0.68
C ASN A 15 13.08 -11.40 1.89
N GLY A 16 12.53 -12.60 1.69
CA GLY A 16 12.15 -13.51 2.76
C GLY A 16 10.85 -13.16 3.50
N THR A 17 9.97 -12.34 2.89
CA THR A 17 8.66 -12.06 3.48
C THR A 17 7.78 -13.32 3.49
N ALA A 18 7.14 -13.61 4.62
CA ALA A 18 6.26 -14.77 4.77
C ALA A 18 5.11 -14.77 3.74
N GLU A 19 4.73 -15.95 3.25
CA GLU A 19 3.71 -16.12 2.20
C GLU A 19 2.33 -15.58 2.60
N LYS A 20 1.95 -15.76 3.86
CA LYS A 20 0.71 -15.18 4.42
C LYS A 20 0.73 -13.65 4.31
N THR A 21 1.85 -13.02 4.69
CA THR A 21 2.03 -11.57 4.60
C THR A 21 1.99 -11.09 3.15
N LEU A 22 2.62 -11.82 2.22
CA LEU A 22 2.55 -11.51 0.78
C LEU A 22 1.12 -11.57 0.25
N THR A 23 0.35 -12.57 0.68
CA THR A 23 -1.05 -12.76 0.27
C THR A 23 -1.92 -11.61 0.77
N ASP A 24 -1.77 -11.23 2.03
CA ASP A 24 -2.49 -10.10 2.62
C ASP A 24 -2.12 -8.77 1.95
N TYR A 25 -0.83 -8.58 1.61
CA TYR A 25 -0.35 -7.41 0.90
C TYR A 25 -0.90 -7.36 -0.54
N SER A 26 -0.91 -8.49 -1.23
CA SER A 26 -1.46 -8.63 -2.58
C SER A 26 -2.94 -8.28 -2.61
N ARG A 27 -3.72 -8.85 -1.69
CA ARG A 27 -5.16 -8.56 -1.57
C ARG A 27 -5.40 -7.07 -1.28
N PHE A 28 -4.61 -6.48 -0.39
CA PHE A 28 -4.67 -5.07 -0.06
C PHE A 28 -4.41 -4.18 -1.29
N LEU A 29 -3.27 -4.35 -1.96
CA LEU A 29 -2.88 -3.53 -3.12
C LEU A 29 -3.85 -3.71 -4.30
N LYS A 30 -4.30 -4.95 -4.56
CA LYS A 30 -5.27 -5.20 -5.64
C LYS A 30 -6.61 -4.55 -5.37
N ASN A 31 -7.08 -4.55 -4.11
CA ASN A 31 -8.35 -3.91 -3.77
C ASN A 31 -8.28 -2.39 -3.97
N ILE A 32 -7.22 -1.72 -3.51
CA ILE A 32 -7.09 -0.26 -3.69
C ILE A 32 -6.88 0.12 -5.17
N ASN A 33 -6.17 -0.72 -5.92
CA ASN A 33 -5.92 -0.51 -7.34
C ASN A 33 -7.19 -0.64 -8.22
N LYS A 34 -8.26 -1.27 -7.72
CA LYS A 34 -9.56 -1.32 -8.41
C LYS A 34 -10.26 0.03 -8.46
N PHE A 35 -10.07 0.87 -7.43
CA PHE A 35 -10.71 2.19 -7.37
C PHE A 35 -9.96 3.20 -8.23
N LYS A 36 -8.64 3.22 -8.13
CA LYS A 36 -7.75 4.05 -8.95
C LYS A 36 -6.41 3.35 -9.08
N SER A 37 -5.84 3.31 -10.28
CA SER A 37 -4.52 2.70 -10.49
C SER A 37 -3.49 3.34 -9.58
N LEU A 38 -2.73 2.54 -8.82
CA LEU A 38 -1.72 2.99 -7.88
C LEU A 38 -0.63 3.86 -8.52
N GLU A 39 -0.40 3.68 -9.82
CA GLU A 39 0.52 4.50 -10.60
C GLU A 39 0.03 5.96 -10.74
N LYS A 40 -1.28 6.19 -10.64
CA LYS A 40 -1.93 7.50 -10.75
C LYS A 40 -2.27 8.12 -9.40
N TRP A 41 -1.90 7.46 -8.29
CA TRP A 41 -2.17 8.01 -6.96
C TRP A 41 -1.32 9.24 -6.69
N ASP A 42 -1.95 10.23 -6.10
CA ASP A 42 -1.34 11.43 -5.55
C ASP A 42 -1.57 11.50 -4.03
N LYS A 43 -0.99 12.53 -3.39
CA LYS A 43 -1.04 12.71 -1.93
C LYS A 43 -2.48 12.82 -1.40
N THR A 44 -3.39 13.37 -2.19
CA THR A 44 -4.81 13.51 -1.87
C THR A 44 -5.50 12.15 -1.82
N ASP A 45 -5.18 11.26 -2.76
CA ASP A 45 -5.73 9.89 -2.76
C ASP A 45 -5.27 9.12 -1.53
N VAL A 46 -3.98 9.22 -1.18
CA VAL A 46 -3.41 8.59 0.03
C VAL A 46 -4.15 9.08 1.27
N ASN A 47 -4.33 10.40 1.41
CA ASN A 47 -5.03 10.99 2.54
C ASN A 47 -6.50 10.58 2.60
N ARG A 48 -7.19 10.61 1.46
CA ARG A 48 -8.60 10.20 1.38
C ARG A 48 -8.75 8.76 1.81
N TYR A 49 -7.93 7.86 1.28
CA TYR A 49 -8.00 6.44 1.63
C TYR A 49 -7.77 6.19 3.13
N ILE A 50 -6.80 6.88 3.73
CA ILE A 50 -6.53 6.75 5.17
C ILE A 50 -7.70 7.30 6.00
N MET A 51 -8.29 8.42 5.58
CA MET A 51 -9.45 9.01 6.23
C MET A 51 -10.68 8.08 6.15
N GLU A 52 -10.92 7.47 4.99
CA GLU A 52 -11.98 6.45 4.82
C GLU A 52 -11.74 5.24 5.74
N MET A 53 -10.50 4.75 5.81
CA MET A 53 -10.14 3.65 6.72
C MET A 53 -10.31 4.02 8.20
N HIS A 54 -10.05 5.27 8.58
CA HIS A 54 -10.29 5.78 9.93
C HIS A 54 -11.78 5.80 10.29
N ASN A 55 -12.66 6.06 9.32
CA ASN A 55 -14.10 6.07 9.55
C ASN A 55 -14.71 4.66 9.60
N GLU A 56 -14.14 3.70 8.87
CA GLU A 56 -14.69 2.35 8.72
C GLU A 56 -14.06 1.29 9.64
N ARG A 57 -12.85 1.53 10.16
CA ARG A 57 -12.05 0.48 10.84
C ARG A 57 -11.40 0.94 12.14
N SER A 58 -10.99 -0.05 12.93
CA SER A 58 -10.19 0.18 14.14
C SER A 58 -8.85 0.83 13.82
N THR A 59 -8.35 1.67 14.74
CA THR A 59 -7.07 2.38 14.63
C THR A 59 -5.90 1.46 14.27
N GLY A 60 -5.85 0.25 14.82
CA GLY A 60 -4.80 -0.72 14.50
C GLY A 60 -4.81 -1.18 13.04
N THR A 61 -5.98 -1.24 12.41
CA THR A 61 -6.09 -1.57 10.98
C THR A 61 -5.59 -0.43 10.11
N VAL A 62 -5.84 0.82 10.52
CA VAL A 62 -5.36 2.01 9.81
C VAL A 62 -3.84 2.09 9.83
N GLU A 63 -3.19 1.81 10.96
CA GLU A 63 -1.73 1.79 11.06
C GLU A 63 -1.11 0.73 10.15
N ILE A 64 -1.72 -0.47 10.08
CA ILE A 64 -1.29 -1.51 9.13
C ILE A 64 -1.42 -1.02 7.67
N CYS A 65 -2.50 -0.32 7.34
CA CYS A 65 -2.68 0.27 6.01
C CYS A 65 -1.61 1.33 5.72
N LYS A 66 -1.30 2.23 6.66
CA LYS A 66 -0.24 3.24 6.52
C LYS A 66 1.11 2.60 6.27
N VAL A 67 1.50 1.60 7.06
CA VAL A 67 2.77 0.86 6.89
C VAL A 67 2.85 0.21 5.51
N ARG A 68 1.76 -0.42 5.04
CA ARG A 68 1.71 -1.05 3.71
C ARG A 68 1.77 -0.03 2.57
N LEU A 69 1.11 1.12 2.69
CA LEU A 69 1.21 2.18 1.67
C LEU A 69 2.63 2.76 1.66
N LYS A 70 3.19 3.05 2.83
CA LYS A 70 4.54 3.60 2.99
C LYS A 70 5.58 2.71 2.32
N ARG A 71 5.56 1.41 2.60
CA ARG A 71 6.52 0.46 2.02
C ARG A 71 6.34 0.28 0.51
N PHE A 72 5.11 0.26 0.00
CA PHE A 72 4.85 0.15 -1.44
C PHE A 72 5.31 1.40 -2.21
N PHE A 73 4.90 2.60 -1.77
CA PHE A 73 5.26 3.84 -2.46
C PHE A 73 6.74 4.21 -2.29
N THR A 74 7.38 3.83 -1.18
CA THR A 74 8.84 3.96 -1.04
C THR A 74 9.55 3.09 -2.07
N TRP A 75 9.14 1.82 -2.22
CA TRP A 75 9.70 0.94 -3.24
C TRP A 75 9.45 1.44 -4.67
N ALA A 76 8.27 2.00 -4.93
CA ALA A 76 7.93 2.56 -6.23
C ALA A 76 8.65 3.89 -6.55
N GLY A 77 9.53 4.39 -5.65
CA GLY A 77 10.24 5.66 -5.81
C GLY A 77 9.38 6.90 -5.64
N LYS A 78 8.21 6.76 -4.99
CA LYS A 78 7.21 7.83 -4.76
C LYS A 78 7.07 8.15 -3.27
N SER A 79 8.17 8.28 -2.56
CA SER A 79 8.18 8.51 -1.11
C SER A 79 7.56 9.87 -0.74
N GLU A 80 7.54 10.84 -1.65
CA GLU A 80 6.88 12.12 -1.49
C GLU A 80 5.36 12.01 -1.25
N LEU A 81 4.73 10.93 -1.73
CA LEU A 81 3.30 10.66 -1.52
C LEU A 81 2.98 10.21 -0.09
N ILE A 82 3.98 9.71 0.63
CA ILE A 82 3.81 9.06 1.95
C ILE A 82 4.68 9.66 3.05
N SER A 83 5.49 10.69 2.74
CA SER A 83 6.43 11.31 3.68
C SER A 83 5.75 11.97 4.88
N HIS A 84 4.49 12.40 4.71
CA HIS A 84 3.67 13.00 5.76
C HIS A 84 2.95 11.97 6.63
N LEU A 85 3.04 10.67 6.28
CA LEU A 85 2.45 9.60 7.08
C LEU A 85 3.37 9.30 8.27
N ASN A 86 2.97 9.82 9.43
CA ASN A 86 3.51 9.37 10.72
C ASN A 86 3.07 7.92 10.93
N THR A 87 4.06 7.07 11.18
CA THR A 87 3.96 5.64 11.50
C THR A 87 4.75 5.40 12.77
#